data_AF-A0A8I2YG10-F1
#
_entry.id   AF-A0A8I2YG10-F1
#
_cell.length_a   1.000
_cell.length_b   1.000
_cell.length_c   1.000
_cell.angle_alpha   90.00
_cell.angle_beta   90.00
_cell.angle_gamma   90.00
#
_symmetry.space_group_name_H-M   'P 1'
#
loop_
_entity.id
_entity.type
_entity.pdbx_description
1 polymer ?
#
loop_
_entity_poly.entity_id
_entity_poly.type
_entity_poly.pdbx_seq_one_letter_code
_entity_poly.pdbx_strand_id
1 'polypeptide(L)'
;MSNSQVFHKITPTKFGTLAHVINESRIISQKPRITYHQGLVILELPHRIHEDRQYINVSLHMNFPLDSADSTSSVTPDLSLITMPTKHGGKSADYIVSAVVKYTFSHDKDILMEKLRAAITACPQIMLSITIVIQEEQEYAQPKPGSEAWSTFSHMDCLQAHTFLMYSEPEAMASVPTKNSPESTNESYEEQFELHPPMVAMHHWCNITSVTFHVWIKDDDKPIVIDGDGMARGTIYPTIDIDEVTSLINDGFPKARDSIIAYSKMVSAPSKVTLAGNDPVSIPINWEDYQGILAP
;
A
#
# COMPACT_ATOMS: atom_id res chain seq x y z
N MET A 1 6.42 19.62 0.54
CA MET A 1 7.14 18.33 0.32
C MET A 1 7.41 17.66 1.67
N SER A 2 6.90 16.45 1.94
CA SER A 2 7.36 15.71 3.13
C SER A 2 8.71 15.06 2.84
N ASN A 3 9.77 15.58 3.46
CA ASN A 3 11.09 14.97 3.38
C ASN A 3 11.12 13.74 4.30
N SER A 4 10.57 12.62 3.81
CA SER A 4 10.73 11.31 4.42
C SER A 4 11.89 10.57 3.76
N GLN A 5 12.78 10.00 4.55
CA GLN A 5 13.88 9.18 4.07
C GLN A 5 13.78 7.78 4.69
N VAL A 6 13.86 6.76 3.84
CA VAL A 6 13.79 5.36 4.25
C VAL A 6 15.20 4.78 4.31
N PHE A 7 15.53 4.16 5.43
CA PHE A 7 16.80 3.48 5.66
C PHE A 7 16.54 1.98 5.85
N HIS A 8 17.27 1.15 5.11
CA HIS A 8 17.15 -0.30 5.15
C HIS A 8 18.22 -0.93 6.05
N LYS A 9 17.99 -2.19 6.46
CA LYS A 9 18.96 -3.02 7.20
C LYS A 9 19.40 -2.42 8.55
N ILE A 10 18.51 -1.67 9.20
CA ILE A 10 18.75 -1.12 10.53
C ILE A 10 18.35 -2.18 11.57
N THR A 11 19.27 -2.54 12.47
CA THR A 11 18.95 -3.43 13.59
C THR A 11 18.19 -2.67 14.69
N PRO A 12 17.41 -3.35 15.55
CA PRO A 12 16.71 -2.70 16.66
C PRO A 12 17.66 -1.89 17.56
N THR A 13 18.87 -2.39 17.79
CA THR A 13 19.92 -1.69 18.55
C THR A 13 20.36 -0.39 17.87
N LYS A 14 20.60 -0.43 16.55
CA LYS A 14 20.97 0.76 15.77
C LYS A 14 19.83 1.80 15.77
N PHE A 15 18.58 1.34 15.66
CA PHE A 15 17.41 2.20 15.80
C PHE A 15 17.34 2.84 17.20
N GLY A 16 17.57 2.08 18.27
CA GLY A 16 17.60 2.60 19.63
C GLY A 16 18.66 3.69 19.84
N THR A 17 19.86 3.50 19.29
CA THR A 17 20.92 4.53 19.30
C THR A 17 20.50 5.77 18.52
N LEU A 18 19.95 5.60 17.31
CA LEU A 18 19.47 6.71 16.48
C LEU A 18 18.36 7.49 17.18
N ALA A 19 17.41 6.79 17.81
CA ALA A 19 16.32 7.37 18.57
C ALA A 19 16.82 8.18 19.77
N HIS A 20 17.78 7.63 20.51
CA HIS A 20 18.39 8.32 21.63
C HIS A 20 19.12 9.59 21.17
N VAL A 21 19.91 9.52 20.10
CA VAL A 21 20.62 10.68 19.54
C VAL A 21 19.66 11.77 19.09
N ILE A 22 18.58 11.42 18.38
CA ILE A 22 17.58 12.39 17.91
C ILE A 22 16.82 13.00 19.10
N ASN A 23 16.51 12.21 20.13
CA ASN A 23 15.77 12.68 21.30
C ASN A 23 16.62 13.55 22.23
N GLU A 24 17.92 13.27 22.39
CA GLU A 24 18.80 14.02 23.28
C GLU A 24 19.53 15.19 22.60
N SER A 25 19.56 15.21 21.25
CA SER A 25 20.22 16.28 20.51
C SER A 25 19.53 17.62 20.72
N ARG A 26 20.29 18.59 21.21
CA ARG A 26 19.89 20.01 21.28
C ARG A 26 20.13 20.77 19.98
N ILE A 27 20.81 20.15 19.02
CA ILE A 27 21.19 20.75 17.73
C ILE A 27 20.01 20.66 16.75
N ILE A 28 19.16 19.65 16.91
CA ILE A 28 17.98 19.45 16.08
C ILE A 28 16.82 20.24 16.70
N SER A 29 16.58 21.45 16.20
CA SER A 29 15.47 22.32 16.64
C SER A 29 14.10 21.71 16.37
N GLN A 30 14.01 20.86 15.35
CA GLN A 30 12.80 20.22 14.86
C GLN A 30 13.05 18.71 14.73
N LYS A 31 12.70 17.95 15.79
CA LYS A 31 13.01 16.53 15.88
C LYS A 31 12.24 15.73 14.81
N PRO A 32 12.93 14.99 13.92
CA PRO A 32 12.26 14.08 13.00
C PRO A 32 11.58 12.95 13.76
N ARG A 33 10.44 12.51 13.24
CA ARG A 33 9.87 11.24 13.66
C ARG A 33 10.67 10.14 13.02
N ILE A 34 10.99 9.13 13.81
CA ILE A 34 11.57 7.89 13.30
C ILE A 34 10.61 6.75 13.64
N THR A 35 10.29 5.95 12.63
CA THR A 35 9.45 4.76 12.78
C THR A 35 10.28 3.55 12.42
N TYR A 36 10.28 2.53 13.28
CA TYR A 36 10.96 1.27 13.01
C TYR A 36 9.94 0.18 12.67
N HIS A 37 10.10 -0.44 11.51
CA HIS A 37 9.28 -1.58 11.12
C HIS A 37 10.11 -2.57 10.30
N GLN A 38 10.24 -3.80 10.79
CA GLN A 38 10.87 -4.92 10.07
C GLN A 38 12.26 -4.58 9.45
N GLY A 39 13.13 -3.91 10.21
CA GLY A 39 14.47 -3.55 9.74
C GLY A 39 14.53 -2.27 8.88
N LEU A 40 13.39 -1.63 8.65
CA LEU A 40 13.27 -0.32 8.03
C LEU A 40 13.20 0.76 9.11
N VAL A 41 13.93 1.86 8.90
CA VAL A 41 13.72 3.11 9.62
C VAL A 41 13.18 4.13 8.64
N ILE A 42 11.98 4.63 8.91
CA ILE A 42 11.39 5.76 8.20
C ILE A 42 11.66 7.00 9.03
N LEU A 43 12.45 7.93 8.50
CA LEU A 43 12.71 9.22 9.12
C LEU A 43 11.84 10.27 8.43
N GLU A 44 10.86 10.80 9.15
CA GLU A 44 9.97 11.86 8.70
C GLU A 44 10.45 13.17 9.35
N LEU A 45 10.99 14.10 8.55
CA LEU A 45 11.27 15.45 9.06
C LEU A 45 9.94 16.11 9.45
N PRO A 46 9.89 16.86 10.57
CA PRO A 46 8.64 17.43 11.02
C PRO A 46 8.18 18.49 10.01
N HIS A 47 7.11 18.18 9.30
CA HIS A 47 6.38 19.15 8.49
C HIS A 47 5.33 19.85 9.37
N ARG A 48 4.75 20.98 8.96
CA ARG A 48 3.83 21.78 9.82
C ARG A 48 2.61 21.00 10.37
N ILE A 49 2.28 19.84 9.78
CA ILE A 49 1.28 18.88 10.30
C ILE A 49 1.70 18.25 11.65
N HIS A 50 3.00 18.29 12.01
CA HIS A 50 3.49 17.83 13.30
C HIS A 50 2.97 18.68 14.48
N GLU A 51 2.58 19.94 14.26
CA GLU A 51 2.09 20.82 15.32
C GLU A 51 0.61 20.54 15.69
N ASP A 52 -0.17 19.96 14.78
CA ASP A 52 -1.59 19.58 14.99
C ASP A 52 -1.77 18.20 15.66
N ARG A 53 -0.68 17.46 15.90
CA ARG A 53 -0.71 16.18 16.64
C ARG A 53 -1.13 16.30 18.10
N GLN A 54 -1.30 17.53 18.61
CA GLN A 54 -1.94 17.75 19.90
C GLN A 54 -3.45 17.45 19.88
N TYR A 55 -4.06 17.36 18.70
CA TYR A 55 -5.51 17.23 18.53
C TYR A 55 -5.94 16.03 17.68
N ILE A 56 -5.17 15.64 16.66
CA ILE A 56 -5.50 14.48 15.80
C ILE A 56 -4.32 13.53 15.58
N ASN A 57 -4.64 12.25 15.36
CA ASN A 57 -3.75 11.15 15.00
C ASN A 57 -4.20 10.60 13.65
N VAL A 58 -3.28 10.56 12.68
CA VAL A 58 -3.49 9.96 11.37
C VAL A 58 -2.68 8.67 11.32
N SER A 59 -3.35 7.55 11.07
CA SER A 59 -2.74 6.23 11.07
C SER A 59 -3.27 5.35 9.96
N LEU A 60 -2.39 4.49 9.45
CA LEU A 60 -2.73 3.46 8.48
C LEU A 60 -3.03 2.17 9.26
N HIS A 61 -4.20 1.59 9.04
CA HIS A 61 -4.62 0.36 9.69
C HIS A 61 -4.90 -0.72 8.65
N MET A 62 -4.38 -1.92 8.92
CA MET A 62 -4.76 -3.13 8.18
C MET A 62 -5.93 -3.81 8.88
N ASN A 63 -6.88 -4.31 8.10
CA ASN A 63 -8.03 -5.06 8.61
C ASN A 63 -8.82 -4.33 9.73
N PHE A 64 -8.99 -3.01 9.61
CA PHE A 64 -9.76 -2.24 10.56
C PHE A 64 -11.26 -2.34 10.26
N PRO A 65 -12.10 -2.83 11.17
CA PRO A 65 -13.54 -2.92 10.95
C PRO A 65 -14.17 -1.52 10.89
N LEU A 66 -14.98 -1.29 9.85
CA LEU A 66 -15.81 -0.11 9.67
C LEU A 66 -17.24 -0.48 9.99
N ASP A 67 -17.76 0.11 11.07
CA ASP A 67 -19.14 -0.10 11.46
C ASP A 67 -20.05 0.80 10.63
N SER A 68 -21.08 0.20 10.01
CA SER A 68 -22.14 0.97 9.37
C SER A 68 -22.87 1.84 10.40
N ALA A 69 -23.33 3.02 10.00
CA ALA A 69 -24.15 3.90 10.83
C ALA A 69 -25.40 3.19 11.40
N ASP A 70 -25.90 2.17 10.71
CA ASP A 70 -27.06 1.38 11.12
C ASP A 70 -26.69 0.20 12.04
N SER A 71 -25.40 -0.01 12.33
CA SER A 71 -24.84 -0.99 13.27
C SER A 71 -25.18 -2.48 13.05
N THR A 72 -25.81 -2.83 11.92
CA THR A 72 -26.20 -4.21 11.58
C THR A 72 -25.12 -4.97 10.80
N SER A 73 -24.09 -4.29 10.30
CA SER A 73 -23.01 -4.89 9.52
C SER A 73 -21.70 -4.12 9.72
N SER A 74 -20.62 -4.86 9.88
CA SER A 74 -19.26 -4.32 9.91
C SER A 74 -18.52 -4.77 8.65
N VAL A 75 -17.81 -3.86 7.99
CA VAL A 75 -17.03 -4.12 6.78
C VAL A 75 -15.58 -3.87 7.09
N THR A 76 -14.69 -4.82 6.77
CA THR A 76 -13.27 -4.70 7.10
C THR A 76 -12.45 -4.50 5.82
N PRO A 77 -12.02 -3.27 5.47
CA PRO A 77 -11.03 -3.05 4.41
C PRO A 77 -9.69 -3.69 4.73
N ASP A 78 -8.93 -4.04 3.69
CA ASP A 78 -7.62 -4.65 3.87
C ASP A 78 -6.62 -3.59 4.36
N LEU A 79 -6.79 -2.33 3.91
CA LEU A 79 -6.09 -1.15 4.41
C LEU A 79 -7.04 0.04 4.55
N SER A 80 -6.85 0.87 5.57
CA SER A 80 -7.61 2.11 5.78
C SER A 80 -6.72 3.22 6.33
N LEU A 81 -6.84 4.42 5.79
CA LEU A 81 -6.25 5.64 6.32
C LEU A 81 -7.25 6.33 7.24
N ILE A 82 -6.98 6.26 8.54
CA ILE A 82 -7.90 6.70 9.60
C ILE A 82 -7.34 7.93 10.29
N THR A 83 -8.21 8.90 10.55
CA THR A 83 -7.89 10.07 11.38
C THR A 83 -8.82 10.12 12.59
N MET A 84 -8.24 10.21 13.78
CA MET A 84 -8.96 10.20 15.07
C MET A 84 -8.41 11.28 16.01
N PRO A 85 -9.19 11.81 16.97
CA PRO A 85 -8.71 12.80 17.92
C PRO A 85 -7.74 12.17 18.94
N THR A 86 -6.74 12.93 19.38
CA THR A 86 -5.72 12.46 20.34
C THR A 86 -6.15 12.59 21.80
N LYS A 87 -7.11 13.46 22.11
CA LYS A 87 -7.69 13.60 23.44
C LYS A 87 -9.14 13.13 23.44
N HIS A 88 -9.40 12.04 24.16
CA HIS A 88 -10.74 11.47 24.36
C HIS A 88 -11.61 12.43 25.18
N GLY A 89 -12.28 13.35 24.50
CA GLY A 89 -13.39 14.14 25.03
C GLY A 89 -14.69 13.33 25.09
N GLY A 90 -14.67 12.18 25.78
CA GLY A 90 -15.88 11.53 26.33
C GLY A 90 -17.02 11.12 25.40
N LYS A 91 -16.84 11.05 24.08
CA LYS A 91 -17.80 10.40 23.18
C LYS A 91 -17.09 9.41 22.26
N SER A 92 -17.67 8.21 22.18
CA SER A 92 -17.21 7.10 21.34
C SER A 92 -17.11 7.52 19.86
N ALA A 93 -16.04 7.11 19.20
CA ALA A 93 -15.93 6.93 17.74
C ALA A 93 -16.01 8.16 16.80
N ASP A 94 -15.51 9.33 17.18
CA ASP A 94 -15.27 10.40 16.18
C ASP A 94 -13.98 10.08 15.41
N TYR A 95 -14.05 9.28 14.36
CA TYR A 95 -12.96 9.12 13.40
C TYR A 95 -13.47 9.32 11.98
N ILE A 96 -12.58 9.72 11.09
CA ILE A 96 -12.84 9.73 9.64
C ILE A 96 -11.95 8.73 8.94
N VAL A 97 -12.48 8.15 7.87
CA VAL A 97 -11.72 7.29 6.95
C VAL A 97 -11.52 8.10 5.67
N SER A 98 -10.29 8.50 5.39
CA SER A 98 -9.97 9.35 4.24
C SER A 98 -9.65 8.54 2.99
N ALA A 99 -9.14 7.32 3.15
CA ALA A 99 -8.85 6.42 2.05
C ALA A 99 -8.98 4.95 2.47
N VAL A 100 -9.34 4.09 1.52
CA VAL A 100 -9.37 2.63 1.71
C VAL A 100 -8.67 1.91 0.57
N VAL A 101 -8.01 0.80 0.90
CA VAL A 101 -7.48 -0.15 -0.08
C VAL A 101 -8.12 -1.51 0.15
N LYS A 102 -8.52 -2.12 -0.95
CA LYS A 102 -9.06 -3.46 -1.04
C LYS A 102 -8.27 -4.27 -2.04
N TYR A 103 -8.06 -5.55 -1.81
CA TYR A 103 -7.50 -6.42 -2.82
C TYR A 103 -8.16 -7.80 -2.84
N THR A 104 -8.05 -8.49 -3.96
CA THR A 104 -8.58 -9.84 -4.11
C THR A 104 -7.82 -10.64 -5.15
N PHE A 105 -8.05 -11.95 -5.13
CA PHE A 105 -7.59 -12.88 -6.14
C PHE A 105 -8.75 -13.27 -7.10
N SER A 106 -8.40 -13.71 -8.30
CA SER A 106 -9.21 -13.96 -9.52
C SER A 106 -10.71 -14.26 -9.39
N HIS A 107 -11.14 -14.97 -8.36
CA HIS A 107 -12.50 -15.52 -8.24
C HIS A 107 -13.46 -14.62 -7.45
N ASP A 108 -12.96 -13.53 -6.86
CA ASP A 108 -13.69 -12.76 -5.86
C ASP A 108 -13.87 -11.28 -6.26
N LYS A 109 -13.72 -10.92 -7.55
CA LYS A 109 -13.86 -9.53 -7.98
C LYS A 109 -15.25 -8.95 -7.65
N ASP A 110 -16.32 -9.67 -7.93
CA ASP A 110 -17.68 -9.16 -7.66
C ASP A 110 -17.93 -9.02 -6.16
N ILE A 111 -17.45 -9.99 -5.38
CA ILE A 111 -17.47 -9.96 -3.91
C ILE A 111 -16.62 -8.80 -3.38
N LEU A 112 -15.47 -8.51 -4.01
CA LEU A 112 -14.61 -7.39 -3.66
C LEU A 112 -15.33 -6.07 -3.92
N MET A 113 -15.95 -5.93 -5.08
CA MET A 113 -16.72 -4.73 -5.42
C MET A 113 -17.90 -4.57 -4.46
N GLU A 114 -18.62 -5.64 -4.10
CA GLU A 114 -19.68 -5.60 -3.09
C GLU A 114 -19.15 -5.13 -1.72
N LYS A 115 -18.03 -5.71 -1.25
CA LYS A 115 -17.36 -5.28 -0.02
C LYS A 115 -16.93 -3.81 -0.09
N LEU A 116 -16.46 -3.35 -1.24
CA LEU A 116 -16.10 -1.94 -1.42
C LEU A 116 -17.33 -1.04 -1.41
N ARG A 117 -18.44 -1.44 -2.06
CA ARG A 117 -19.73 -0.70 -2.00
C ARG A 117 -20.19 -0.58 -0.55
N ALA A 118 -20.10 -1.67 0.21
CA ALA A 118 -20.47 -1.69 1.61
C ALA A 118 -19.57 -0.76 2.45
N ALA A 119 -18.25 -0.74 2.20
CA ALA A 119 -17.33 0.17 2.89
C ALA A 119 -17.62 1.66 2.57
N ILE A 120 -17.88 1.99 1.30
CA ILE A 120 -18.23 3.36 0.89
C ILE A 120 -19.59 3.77 1.47
N THR A 121 -20.55 2.85 1.56
CA THR A 121 -21.86 3.09 2.18
C THR A 121 -21.72 3.34 3.68
N ALA A 122 -20.88 2.56 4.37
CA ALA A 122 -20.59 2.74 5.79
C ALA A 122 -19.80 4.02 6.07
N CYS A 123 -18.95 4.45 5.12
CA CYS A 123 -18.11 5.63 5.26
C CYS A 123 -18.17 6.53 4.00
N PRO A 124 -19.26 7.32 3.81
CA PRO A 124 -19.41 8.22 2.66
C PRO A 124 -18.36 9.35 2.56
N GLN A 125 -17.57 9.54 3.62
CA GLN A 125 -16.47 10.50 3.71
C GLN A 125 -15.15 10.02 3.06
N ILE A 126 -15.07 8.76 2.61
CA ILE A 126 -13.91 8.24 1.89
C ILE A 126 -13.65 9.11 0.65
N MET A 127 -12.42 9.64 0.55
CA MET A 127 -11.99 10.52 -0.55
C MET A 127 -11.32 9.77 -1.68
N LEU A 128 -10.66 8.65 -1.36
CA LEU A 128 -9.88 7.83 -2.28
C LEU A 128 -10.13 6.35 -1.99
N SER A 129 -10.47 5.58 -3.01
CA SER A 129 -10.55 4.13 -2.94
C SER A 129 -9.62 3.51 -3.96
N ILE A 130 -8.86 2.50 -3.54
CA ILE A 130 -7.99 1.70 -4.40
C ILE A 130 -8.39 0.24 -4.27
N THR A 131 -8.58 -0.43 -5.39
CA THR A 131 -8.81 -1.87 -5.48
C THR A 131 -7.72 -2.50 -6.33
N ILE A 132 -7.14 -3.60 -5.84
CA ILE A 132 -6.14 -4.38 -6.55
C ILE A 132 -6.71 -5.77 -6.82
N VAL A 133 -6.86 -6.12 -8.09
CA VAL A 133 -7.31 -7.44 -8.53
C VAL A 133 -6.10 -8.18 -9.06
N ILE A 134 -5.72 -9.25 -8.36
CA ILE A 134 -4.64 -10.15 -8.75
C ILE A 134 -5.28 -11.35 -9.44
N GLN A 135 -5.10 -11.45 -10.75
CA GLN A 135 -5.59 -12.60 -11.49
C GLN A 135 -4.48 -13.65 -11.56
N GLU A 136 -4.82 -14.86 -11.18
CA GLU A 136 -4.01 -16.06 -11.22
C GLU A 136 -4.39 -16.89 -12.45
N GLU A 137 -3.42 -17.55 -13.08
CA GLU A 137 -3.66 -18.47 -14.19
C GLU A 137 -4.44 -19.69 -13.72
N GLN A 138 -4.11 -20.17 -12.53
CA GLN A 138 -4.70 -21.33 -11.88
C GLN A 138 -4.94 -20.98 -10.41
N GLU A 139 -6.05 -21.47 -9.85
CA GLU A 139 -6.34 -21.30 -8.43
C GLU A 139 -5.22 -21.92 -7.59
N TYR A 140 -4.83 -21.22 -6.53
CA TYR A 140 -3.81 -21.70 -5.60
C TYR A 140 -4.11 -23.14 -5.14
N ALA A 141 -3.16 -24.04 -5.41
CA ALA A 141 -3.19 -25.40 -4.91
C ALA A 141 -2.10 -25.57 -3.86
N GLN A 142 -2.51 -25.87 -2.63
CA GLN A 142 -1.56 -26.21 -1.56
C GLN A 142 -0.70 -27.44 -1.94
N PRO A 143 0.57 -27.51 -1.49
CA PRO A 143 1.40 -28.69 -1.71
C PRO A 143 0.73 -29.97 -1.21
N LYS A 144 0.79 -31.05 -2.01
CA LYS A 144 0.22 -32.35 -1.63
C LYS A 144 1.06 -33.01 -0.53
N PRO A 145 0.44 -33.67 0.47
CA PRO A 145 1.18 -34.45 1.45
C PRO A 145 2.15 -35.43 0.79
N GLY A 146 3.43 -35.38 1.19
CA GLY A 146 4.49 -36.21 0.62
C GLY A 146 5.14 -35.65 -0.65
N SER A 147 4.71 -34.50 -1.18
CA SER A 147 5.47 -33.78 -2.21
C SER A 147 6.76 -33.19 -1.61
N GLU A 148 7.68 -32.78 -2.47
CA GLU A 148 8.91 -32.11 -2.06
C GLU A 148 8.59 -30.79 -1.34
N ALA A 149 7.77 -29.92 -1.93
CA ALA A 149 7.31 -28.69 -1.28
C ALA A 149 6.64 -28.95 0.07
N TRP A 150 5.81 -29.99 0.20
CA TRP A 150 5.23 -30.34 1.50
C TRP A 150 6.32 -30.72 2.49
N SER A 151 7.22 -31.64 2.13
CA SER A 151 8.29 -32.11 3.01
C SER A 151 9.25 -31.00 3.43
N THR A 152 9.49 -30.03 2.54
CA THR A 152 10.32 -28.85 2.78
C THR A 152 9.64 -27.88 3.73
N PHE A 153 8.37 -27.52 3.48
CA PHE A 153 7.73 -26.39 4.17
C PHE A 153 6.75 -26.78 5.27
N SER A 154 6.27 -28.02 5.36
CA SER A 154 5.22 -28.42 6.32
C SER A 154 5.64 -28.30 7.79
N HIS A 155 6.94 -28.21 8.04
CA HIS A 155 7.52 -28.09 9.38
C HIS A 155 8.14 -26.71 9.63
N MET A 156 8.04 -25.79 8.67
CA MET A 156 8.59 -24.45 8.77
C MET A 156 7.51 -23.46 9.22
N ASP A 157 7.92 -22.47 10.00
CA ASP A 157 7.11 -21.27 10.24
C ASP A 157 7.07 -20.39 8.98
N CYS A 158 6.24 -19.35 9.00
CA CYS A 158 6.10 -18.40 7.89
C CYS A 158 7.46 -17.80 7.50
N LEU A 159 7.89 -18.08 6.26
CA LEU A 159 9.17 -17.62 5.72
C LEU A 159 9.05 -16.21 5.13
N GLN A 160 10.15 -15.47 5.19
CA GLN A 160 10.29 -14.24 4.41
C GLN A 160 10.42 -14.60 2.93
N ALA A 161 9.89 -13.76 2.04
CA ALA A 161 9.85 -14.03 0.59
C ALA A 161 11.24 -14.36 0.01
N HIS A 162 12.27 -13.58 0.37
CA HIS A 162 13.64 -13.86 -0.10
C HIS A 162 14.16 -15.23 0.36
N THR A 163 13.90 -15.65 1.61
CA THR A 163 14.28 -16.97 2.12
C THR A 163 13.56 -18.08 1.40
N PHE A 164 12.26 -17.87 1.13
CA PHE A 164 11.43 -18.81 0.39
C PHE A 164 11.94 -19.01 -1.04
N LEU A 165 12.33 -17.93 -1.72
CA LEU A 165 12.88 -17.98 -3.08
C LEU A 165 14.27 -18.64 -3.17
N MET A 166 15.00 -18.83 -2.06
CA MET A 166 16.25 -19.60 -2.08
C MET A 166 16.04 -21.09 -2.37
N TYR A 167 14.80 -21.59 -2.29
CA TYR A 167 14.42 -22.97 -2.63
C TYR A 167 13.94 -23.11 -4.08
N SER A 168 14.11 -22.06 -4.90
CA SER A 168 13.89 -22.12 -6.34
C SER A 168 15.03 -22.86 -7.02
N GLU A 169 14.77 -23.57 -8.12
CA GLU A 169 15.85 -24.19 -8.87
C GLU A 169 16.79 -23.15 -9.51
N PRO A 170 18.11 -23.41 -9.52
CA PRO A 170 19.10 -22.49 -10.10
C PRO A 170 18.90 -22.26 -11.61
N GLU A 171 18.25 -23.18 -12.33
CA GLU A 171 17.97 -23.03 -13.76
C GLU A 171 16.85 -22.00 -14.05
N ALA A 172 15.93 -21.78 -13.11
CA ALA A 172 14.88 -20.75 -13.23
C ALA A 172 15.42 -19.31 -13.05
N MET A 173 16.59 -19.14 -12.42
CA MET A 173 17.28 -17.84 -12.31
C MET A 173 18.31 -17.61 -13.44
N ALA A 174 18.63 -18.64 -14.23
CA ALA A 174 19.66 -18.57 -15.28
C ALA A 174 19.12 -17.99 -16.61
N SER A 175 17.81 -17.80 -16.74
CA SER A 175 17.15 -17.20 -17.89
C SER A 175 17.10 -15.66 -17.87
N VAL A 176 17.82 -15.00 -16.96
CA VAL A 176 18.08 -13.56 -17.08
C VAL A 176 19.12 -13.35 -18.19
N PRO A 177 18.80 -12.68 -19.31
CA PRO A 177 19.80 -12.38 -20.33
C PRO A 177 20.86 -11.48 -19.71
N THR A 178 22.05 -12.03 -19.47
CA THR A 178 23.19 -11.22 -19.09
C THR A 178 23.56 -10.38 -20.31
N LYS A 179 23.44 -9.05 -20.18
CA LYS A 179 23.69 -8.02 -21.20
C LYS A 179 25.15 -7.93 -21.71
N ASN A 180 25.88 -9.04 -21.70
CA ASN A 180 27.30 -9.10 -22.04
C ASN A 180 27.55 -10.16 -23.12
N SER A 181 26.97 -9.97 -24.30
CA SER A 181 27.53 -10.55 -25.53
C SER A 181 27.55 -9.47 -26.61
N PRO A 182 28.74 -9.01 -27.05
CA PRO A 182 28.84 -8.06 -28.13
C PRO A 182 28.98 -8.84 -29.43
N GLU A 183 27.88 -9.27 -30.06
CA GLU A 183 27.86 -9.48 -31.51
C GLU A 183 26.46 -9.79 -32.07
N SER A 184 26.14 -9.06 -33.14
CA SER A 184 25.20 -9.36 -34.24
C SER A 184 23.73 -8.88 -34.16
N THR A 185 23.52 -7.82 -34.97
CA THR A 185 22.42 -7.57 -35.93
C THR A 185 20.99 -7.31 -35.46
N ASN A 186 20.62 -6.02 -35.58
CA ASN A 186 19.32 -5.43 -35.93
C ASN A 186 18.18 -6.38 -36.31
N GLU A 187 17.43 -6.88 -35.33
CA GLU A 187 16.01 -7.17 -35.45
C GLU A 187 15.34 -6.72 -34.14
N SER A 188 14.38 -5.80 -34.23
CA SER A 188 13.62 -5.32 -33.07
C SER A 188 12.62 -6.38 -32.65
N TYR A 189 13.09 -7.37 -31.88
CA TYR A 189 12.21 -8.22 -31.11
C TYR A 189 11.81 -7.44 -29.85
N GLU A 190 10.55 -7.06 -29.74
CA GLU A 190 9.95 -6.79 -28.44
C GLU A 190 10.03 -8.10 -27.65
N GLU A 191 11.06 -8.27 -26.83
CA GLU A 191 11.14 -9.37 -25.87
C GLU A 191 9.94 -9.25 -24.92
N GLN A 192 8.86 -9.95 -25.24
CA GLN A 192 7.83 -10.29 -24.26
C GLN A 192 8.51 -11.19 -23.23
N PHE A 193 8.81 -10.62 -22.06
CA PHE A 193 9.23 -11.40 -20.90
C PHE A 193 8.08 -12.34 -20.50
N GLU A 194 8.09 -13.56 -21.02
CA GLU A 194 7.25 -14.64 -20.50
C GLU A 194 7.77 -15.01 -19.12
N LEU A 195 7.15 -14.41 -18.11
CA LEU A 195 7.45 -14.65 -16.71
C LEU A 195 6.82 -15.97 -16.29
N HIS A 196 7.63 -17.03 -16.26
CA HIS A 196 7.22 -18.27 -15.66
C HIS A 196 7.18 -18.11 -14.14
N PRO A 197 6.09 -18.55 -13.47
CA PRO A 197 5.99 -18.48 -12.02
C PRO A 197 7.17 -19.23 -11.38
N PRO A 198 7.79 -18.68 -10.32
CA PRO A 198 8.94 -19.32 -9.69
C PRO A 198 8.51 -20.69 -9.15
N MET A 199 9.17 -21.73 -9.65
CA MET A 199 9.00 -23.08 -9.13
C MET A 199 9.88 -23.23 -7.90
N VAL A 200 9.25 -23.38 -6.73
CA VAL A 200 9.95 -23.44 -5.44
C VAL A 200 9.68 -24.81 -4.82
N ALA A 201 10.76 -25.57 -4.56
CA ALA A 201 10.70 -26.96 -4.11
C ALA A 201 9.77 -27.85 -4.98
N MET A 202 9.94 -27.77 -6.31
CA MET A 202 9.15 -28.52 -7.30
C MET A 202 7.64 -28.25 -7.25
N HIS A 203 7.23 -27.07 -6.79
CA HIS A 203 5.83 -26.68 -6.71
C HIS A 203 5.61 -25.29 -7.30
N HIS A 204 4.54 -25.13 -8.08
CA HIS A 204 4.09 -23.83 -8.55
C HIS A 204 3.20 -23.19 -7.48
N TRP A 205 3.67 -22.10 -6.87
CA TRP A 205 3.00 -21.49 -5.74
C TRP A 205 1.96 -20.47 -6.14
N CYS A 206 2.30 -19.55 -7.04
CA CYS A 206 1.36 -18.57 -7.55
C CYS A 206 1.79 -18.26 -8.98
N ASN A 207 0.84 -18.34 -9.90
CA ASN A 207 1.03 -17.94 -11.27
C ASN A 207 0.08 -16.80 -11.55
N ILE A 208 0.62 -15.58 -11.64
CA ILE A 208 -0.17 -14.37 -11.83
C ILE A 208 -0.23 -14.09 -13.33
N THR A 209 -1.44 -13.86 -13.84
CA THR A 209 -1.70 -13.42 -15.22
C THR A 209 -1.91 -11.93 -15.33
N SER A 210 -2.45 -11.28 -14.29
CA SER A 210 -2.57 -9.82 -14.26
C SER A 210 -2.60 -9.25 -12.84
N VAL A 211 -2.13 -8.01 -12.69
CA VAL A 211 -2.31 -7.21 -11.47
C VAL A 211 -2.95 -5.89 -11.87
N THR A 212 -4.27 -5.82 -11.72
CA THR A 212 -5.08 -4.67 -12.15
C THR A 212 -5.43 -3.79 -10.97
N PHE A 213 -5.16 -2.49 -11.11
CA PHE A 213 -5.61 -1.44 -10.20
C PHE A 213 -6.92 -0.83 -10.70
N HIS A 214 -7.84 -0.59 -9.78
CA HIS A 214 -9.01 0.23 -9.97
C HIS A 214 -9.01 1.33 -8.90
N VAL A 215 -9.11 2.58 -9.32
CA VAL A 215 -9.05 3.73 -8.41
C VAL A 215 -10.28 4.59 -8.61
N TRP A 216 -10.88 5.03 -7.51
CA TRP A 216 -11.97 5.99 -7.52
C TRP A 216 -11.66 7.13 -6.55
N ILE A 217 -12.06 8.34 -6.93
CA ILE A 217 -12.00 9.52 -6.07
C ILE A 217 -13.39 10.06 -5.84
N LYS A 218 -13.57 10.71 -4.70
CA LYS A 218 -14.81 11.39 -4.36
C LYS A 218 -14.98 12.67 -5.18
N ASP A 219 -16.16 12.82 -5.78
CA ASP A 219 -16.57 14.04 -6.50
C ASP A 219 -17.32 14.97 -5.56
N ASP A 220 -16.65 16.04 -5.11
CA ASP A 220 -17.14 17.02 -4.15
C ASP A 220 -17.88 16.36 -2.95
N ASP A 221 -19.16 16.69 -2.78
CA ASP A 221 -20.00 16.20 -1.68
C ASP A 221 -20.65 14.83 -1.96
N LYS A 222 -20.54 14.31 -3.19
CA LYS A 222 -21.17 13.03 -3.57
C LYS A 222 -20.28 11.86 -3.17
N PRO A 223 -20.83 10.79 -2.55
CA PRO A 223 -20.06 9.58 -2.29
C PRO A 223 -19.47 8.97 -3.57
N ILE A 224 -18.41 8.19 -3.43
CA ILE A 224 -17.83 7.42 -4.53
C ILE A 224 -18.89 6.48 -5.12
N VAL A 225 -19.01 6.46 -6.45
CA VAL A 225 -19.88 5.53 -7.19
C VAL A 225 -19.00 4.55 -7.95
N ILE A 226 -18.99 3.28 -7.52
CA ILE A 226 -18.11 2.24 -8.09
C ILE A 226 -18.40 1.99 -9.58
N ASP A 227 -19.67 2.04 -9.97
CA ASP A 227 -20.14 1.73 -11.32
C ASP A 227 -20.30 2.99 -12.20
N GLY A 228 -19.64 4.10 -11.83
CA GLY A 228 -19.71 5.38 -12.53
C GLY A 228 -18.42 5.78 -13.26
N ASP A 229 -18.43 6.94 -13.91
CA ASP A 229 -17.34 7.44 -14.77
C ASP A 229 -16.09 7.92 -14.00
N GLY A 230 -16.12 7.94 -12.66
CA GLY A 230 -15.04 8.45 -11.79
C GLY A 230 -13.94 7.44 -11.48
N MET A 231 -13.71 6.46 -12.37
CA MET A 231 -12.79 5.34 -12.18
C MET A 231 -11.60 5.46 -13.13
N ALA A 232 -10.38 5.27 -12.62
CA ALA A 232 -9.22 4.92 -13.43
C ALA A 232 -8.93 3.42 -13.28
N ARG A 233 -8.54 2.78 -14.39
CA ARG A 233 -8.12 1.39 -14.42
C ARG A 233 -6.73 1.31 -15.05
N GLY A 234 -5.87 0.49 -14.48
CA GLY A 234 -4.55 0.24 -15.04
C GLY A 234 -4.00 -1.09 -14.56
N THR A 235 -2.89 -1.52 -15.14
CA THR A 235 -2.23 -2.76 -14.79
C THR A 235 -0.72 -2.54 -14.65
N ILE A 236 -0.09 -3.30 -13.76
CA ILE A 236 1.39 -3.34 -13.64
C ILE A 236 1.98 -4.66 -14.15
N TYR A 237 1.11 -5.60 -14.54
CA TYR A 237 1.49 -6.92 -15.03
C TYR A 237 0.41 -7.47 -15.97
N PRO A 238 0.75 -8.03 -17.13
CA PRO A 238 2.12 -8.32 -17.61
C PRO A 238 2.85 -7.08 -18.16
N THR A 239 2.10 -6.06 -18.57
CA THR A 239 2.62 -4.78 -19.07
C THR A 239 2.26 -3.67 -18.09
N ILE A 240 3.12 -2.67 -17.95
CA ILE A 240 2.79 -1.46 -17.19
C ILE A 240 1.94 -0.55 -18.08
N ASP A 241 0.70 -0.35 -17.67
CA ASP A 241 -0.24 0.63 -18.19
C ASP A 241 -1.01 1.21 -17.00
N ILE A 242 -0.44 2.24 -16.37
CA ILE A 242 -0.85 2.70 -15.04
C ILE A 242 -0.91 4.23 -14.94
N ASP A 243 -0.77 4.92 -16.07
CA ASP A 243 -0.67 6.40 -16.11
C ASP A 243 -1.95 7.06 -15.59
N GLU A 244 -3.13 6.60 -16.04
CA GLU A 244 -4.43 7.10 -15.57
C GLU A 244 -4.63 6.84 -14.08
N VAL A 245 -4.23 5.66 -13.60
CA VAL A 245 -4.27 5.29 -12.18
C VAL A 245 -3.35 6.20 -11.37
N THR A 246 -2.14 6.45 -11.86
CA THR A 246 -1.16 7.34 -11.21
C THR A 246 -1.68 8.77 -11.12
N SER A 247 -2.28 9.27 -12.19
CA SER A 247 -2.92 10.58 -12.21
C SER A 247 -4.03 10.64 -11.17
N LEU A 248 -4.96 9.67 -11.18
CA LEU A 248 -6.11 9.69 -10.28
C LEU A 248 -5.72 9.52 -8.80
N ILE A 249 -4.68 8.74 -8.51
CA ILE A 249 -4.10 8.63 -7.16
C ILE A 249 -3.51 9.97 -6.73
N ASN A 250 -2.75 10.64 -7.61
CA ASN A 250 -2.18 11.96 -7.32
C ASN A 250 -3.26 13.05 -7.15
N ASP A 251 -4.43 12.90 -7.76
CA ASP A 251 -5.59 13.78 -7.53
C ASP A 251 -6.34 13.44 -6.24
N GLY A 252 -6.40 12.16 -5.87
CA GLY A 252 -7.09 11.67 -4.67
C GLY A 252 -6.37 11.99 -3.36
N PHE A 253 -5.04 11.95 -3.33
CA PHE A 253 -4.27 12.24 -2.11
C PHE A 253 -4.47 13.66 -1.56
N PRO A 254 -4.45 14.72 -2.39
CA PRO A 254 -4.84 16.06 -1.98
C PRO A 254 -6.24 16.11 -1.37
N LYS A 255 -7.24 15.44 -1.94
CA LYS A 255 -8.60 15.37 -1.38
C LYS A 255 -8.62 14.69 -0.01
N ALA A 256 -7.90 13.57 0.14
CA ALA A 256 -7.76 12.89 1.43
C ALA A 256 -7.06 13.79 2.47
N ARG A 257 -6.01 14.50 2.08
CA ARG A 257 -5.32 15.49 2.93
C ARG A 257 -6.27 16.61 3.36
N ASP A 258 -7.01 17.18 2.42
CA ASP A 258 -7.90 18.31 2.68
C ASP A 258 -9.06 17.91 3.61
N SER A 259 -9.53 16.65 3.50
CA SER A 259 -10.46 16.04 4.46
C SER A 259 -9.87 15.95 5.87
N ILE A 260 -8.62 15.50 6.01
CA ILE A 260 -7.90 15.45 7.30
C ILE A 260 -7.75 16.85 7.90
N ILE A 261 -7.43 17.84 7.06
CA ILE A 261 -7.31 19.24 7.47
C ILE A 261 -8.66 19.79 7.94
N ALA A 262 -9.73 19.53 7.20
CA ALA A 262 -11.09 19.95 7.58
C ALA A 262 -11.49 19.33 8.92
N TYR A 263 -11.19 18.05 9.12
CA TYR A 263 -11.40 17.36 10.38
C TYR A 263 -10.57 17.95 11.53
N SER A 264 -9.28 18.26 11.31
CA SER A 264 -8.43 18.92 12.30
C SER A 264 -9.02 20.26 12.78
N LYS A 265 -9.54 21.08 11.85
CA LYS A 265 -10.19 22.36 12.16
C LYS A 265 -11.50 22.21 12.93
N MET A 266 -12.21 21.10 12.72
CA MET A 266 -13.43 20.81 13.47
C MET A 266 -13.11 20.41 14.92
N VAL A 267 -12.05 19.64 15.12
CA VAL A 267 -11.62 19.13 16.44
C VAL A 267 -10.82 20.16 17.24
N SER A 268 -10.13 21.08 16.57
CA SER A 268 -9.29 22.13 17.18
C SER A 268 -10.00 23.48 17.21
N ALA A 269 -9.72 24.31 18.23
CA ALA A 269 -10.20 25.70 18.19
C ALA A 269 -9.66 26.43 16.94
N PRO A 270 -10.50 27.14 16.15
CA PRO A 270 -10.16 27.61 14.80
C PRO A 270 -8.91 28.49 14.68
N SER A 271 -8.44 29.07 15.79
CA SER A 271 -7.31 30.00 15.86
C SER A 271 -5.92 29.33 15.97
N LYS A 272 -5.83 27.99 16.02
CA LYS A 272 -4.57 27.26 16.25
C LYS A 272 -4.06 26.40 15.10
N VAL A 273 -4.83 26.24 14.02
CA VAL A 273 -4.44 25.39 12.89
C VAL A 273 -3.55 26.18 11.93
N THR A 274 -2.23 25.99 12.03
CA THR A 274 -1.27 26.51 11.04
C THR A 274 -1.26 25.57 9.84
N LEU A 275 -2.03 25.90 8.81
CA LEU A 275 -2.16 25.06 7.62
C LEU A 275 -0.82 24.80 6.92
N ALA A 276 -0.63 23.56 6.50
CA ALA A 276 0.35 23.22 5.48
C ALA A 276 0.13 24.13 4.26
N GLY A 277 1.22 24.61 3.65
CA GLY A 277 1.13 25.36 2.41
C GLY A 277 0.43 24.52 1.33
N ASN A 278 -0.09 25.20 0.31
CA ASN A 278 -0.70 24.61 -0.90
C ASN A 278 0.30 23.79 -1.75
N ASP A 279 1.34 23.22 -1.14
CA ASP A 279 2.30 22.38 -1.83
C ASP A 279 1.53 21.18 -2.42
N PRO A 280 1.68 20.90 -3.72
CA PRO A 280 1.11 19.71 -4.32
C PRO A 280 1.67 18.47 -3.62
N VAL A 281 0.76 17.58 -3.18
CA VAL A 281 1.15 16.24 -2.73
C VAL A 281 1.23 15.39 -3.98
N SER A 282 2.44 15.20 -4.49
CA SER A 282 2.71 14.16 -5.48
C SER A 282 3.42 13.03 -4.75
N ILE A 283 2.92 11.81 -4.92
CA ILE A 283 3.62 10.61 -4.47
C ILE A 283 4.44 10.13 -5.67
N PRO A 284 5.77 10.13 -5.59
CA PRO A 284 6.58 9.50 -6.62
C PRO A 284 6.37 7.99 -6.49
N ILE A 285 5.48 7.44 -7.34
CA ILE A 285 5.27 6.00 -7.45
C ILE A 285 6.11 5.50 -8.61
N ASN A 286 7.12 4.68 -8.32
CA ASN A 286 7.87 4.00 -9.34
C ASN A 286 7.28 2.61 -9.55
N TRP A 287 6.44 2.46 -10.57
CA TRP A 287 5.74 1.20 -10.85
C TRP A 287 6.68 0.08 -11.32
N GLU A 288 7.82 0.45 -11.91
CA GLU A 288 8.84 -0.50 -12.37
C GLU A 288 9.47 -1.26 -11.19
N ASP A 289 9.63 -0.61 -10.03
CA ASP A 289 10.13 -1.27 -8.81
C ASP A 289 9.21 -2.41 -8.35
N TYR A 290 7.91 -2.31 -8.63
CA TYR A 290 6.93 -3.34 -8.29
C TYR A 290 6.82 -4.41 -9.37
N GLN A 291 6.97 -4.05 -10.65
CA GLN A 291 7.04 -5.04 -11.72
C GLN A 291 8.26 -5.95 -11.54
N GLY A 292 9.42 -5.41 -11.14
CA GLY A 292 10.62 -6.20 -10.83
C GLY A 292 10.49 -7.10 -9.59
N ILE A 293 9.44 -6.94 -8.77
CA ILE A 293 9.10 -7.89 -7.69
C ILE A 293 8.17 -8.99 -8.21
N LEU A 294 7.31 -8.66 -9.18
CA LEU A 294 6.40 -9.61 -9.83
C LEU A 294 7.11 -10.46 -10.90
N ALA A 295 8.24 -9.98 -11.39
CA ALA A 295 9.15 -10.65 -12.29
C ALA A 295 10.33 -11.24 -11.49
N PRO A 296 10.43 -12.58 -11.29
CA PRO A 296 11.60 -13.19 -10.64
C PRO A 296 12.91 -12.93 -11.40
#